data_AF-A0A382KW60-F1
#
_entry.id   AF-A0A382KW60-F1
#
_cell.length_a   1.000
_cell.length_b   1.000
_cell.length_c   1.000
_cell.angle_alpha   90.00
_cell.angle_beta   90.00
_cell.angle_gamma   90.00
#
_symmetry.space_group_name_H-M   'P 1'
#
loop_
_entity.id
_entity.type
_entity.pdbx_description
1 polymer ?
#
loop_
_entity_poly.entity_id
_entity_poly.type
_entity_poly.pdbx_seq_one_letter_code
_entity_poly.pdbx_strand_id
1 'polypeptide(L)'
;MMQNTLNKQNTKSLSTKETKANFMSADNINVVVPKRGEIHNGTIVNISADQILIDIGYKSEGTVSQHELSKLSDSVWQKMKPGDQ
;
A
#
# COMPACT_ATOMS: atom_id res chain seq x y z
N MET A 1 7.17 23.80 -67.33
CA MET A 1 7.96 22.71 -66.71
C MET A 1 8.07 23.00 -65.23
N MET A 2 7.61 22.04 -64.42
CA MET A 2 7.30 22.14 -62.99
C MET A 2 8.54 22.13 -62.09
N GLN A 3 8.39 22.75 -60.92
CA GLN A 3 9.44 22.91 -59.92
C GLN A 3 9.73 21.62 -59.13
N ASN A 4 11.03 21.50 -58.86
CA ASN A 4 11.82 20.53 -58.10
C ASN A 4 11.14 19.85 -56.88
N THR A 5 11.21 18.52 -56.85
CA THR A 5 10.72 17.65 -55.78
C THR A 5 11.73 17.56 -54.63
N LEU A 6 11.27 17.84 -53.40
CA LEU A 6 12.03 17.70 -52.16
C LEU A 6 12.36 16.22 -51.84
N ASN A 7 13.65 15.92 -51.73
CA ASN A 7 14.19 14.67 -51.20
C ASN A 7 14.22 14.74 -49.65
N LYS A 8 13.40 13.93 -48.96
CA LYS A 8 13.44 13.79 -47.50
C LYS A 8 13.87 12.36 -47.10
N GLN A 9 15.11 12.30 -46.61
CA GLN A 9 15.53 11.58 -45.40
C GLN A 9 15.71 10.05 -45.52
N ASN A 10 16.98 9.70 -45.68
CA ASN A 10 17.59 8.42 -45.41
C ASN A 10 17.61 8.10 -43.89
N THR A 11 17.74 6.80 -43.60
CA THR A 11 18.23 6.17 -42.36
C THR A 11 17.22 5.85 -41.25
N LYS A 12 16.79 4.59 -41.29
CA LYS A 12 16.34 3.73 -40.20
C LYS A 12 17.26 3.86 -38.97
N SER A 13 16.83 4.59 -37.94
CA SER A 13 17.41 4.49 -36.60
C SER A 13 16.58 3.51 -35.77
N LEU A 14 17.20 2.41 -35.35
CA LEU A 14 16.64 1.50 -34.36
C LEU A 14 16.37 2.27 -33.06
N SER A 15 15.10 2.52 -32.73
CA SER A 15 14.70 3.07 -31.43
C SER A 15 14.79 1.99 -30.37
N THR A 16 16.00 1.75 -29.86
CA THR A 16 16.19 1.12 -28.55
C THR A 16 16.13 2.22 -27.52
N LYS A 17 14.92 2.53 -27.02
CA LYS A 17 14.63 3.16 -25.71
C LYS A 17 13.16 3.61 -25.69
N GLU A 18 12.24 2.65 -25.70
CA GLU A 18 10.85 2.93 -25.31
C GLU A 18 10.52 2.21 -24.00
N THR A 19 10.95 2.89 -22.94
CA THR A 19 10.05 3.24 -21.84
C THR A 19 9.60 2.09 -20.92
N LYS A 20 10.59 1.50 -20.22
CA LYS A 20 10.43 1.02 -18.83
C LYS A 20 10.04 2.15 -17.83
N ALA A 21 9.40 3.23 -18.29
CA ALA A 21 9.04 4.39 -17.50
C ALA A 21 7.53 4.53 -17.27
N ASN A 22 6.72 3.56 -17.71
CA ASN A 22 5.26 3.60 -17.58
C ASN A 22 4.71 2.84 -16.34
N PHE A 23 5.58 2.40 -15.42
CA PHE A 23 5.18 1.71 -14.18
C PHE A 23 5.12 2.64 -12.95
N MET A 24 5.49 3.91 -13.12
CA MET A 24 5.50 4.91 -12.06
C MET A 24 4.73 6.15 -12.51
N SER A 25 3.58 5.95 -13.18
CA SER A 25 2.54 6.97 -13.09
C SER A 25 2.23 7.03 -11.60
N ALA A 26 2.70 8.09 -10.94
CA ALA A 26 2.30 8.45 -9.59
C ALA A 26 0.84 8.90 -9.65
N ASP A 27 -0.04 7.97 -10.04
CA ASP A 27 -1.46 8.10 -9.89
C ASP A 27 -1.66 8.39 -8.42
N ASN A 28 -2.18 9.59 -8.17
CA ASN A 28 -2.39 10.19 -6.87
C ASN A 28 -2.81 9.12 -5.85
N ILE A 29 -1.84 8.58 -5.09
CA ILE A 29 -2.14 7.59 -4.07
C ILE A 29 -2.92 8.38 -3.02
N ASN A 30 -4.23 8.15 -2.97
CA ASN A 30 -5.07 8.67 -1.92
C ASN A 30 -4.69 7.91 -0.64
N VAL A 31 -3.60 8.34 -0.01
CA VAL A 31 -3.14 7.80 1.26
C VAL A 31 -4.11 8.32 2.32
N VAL A 32 -5.10 7.48 2.65
CA VAL A 32 -5.97 7.74 3.79
C VAL A 32 -5.13 7.51 5.04
N VAL A 33 -5.14 8.48 5.96
CA VAL A 33 -4.44 8.40 7.24
C VAL A 33 -5.50 8.41 8.34
N PRO A 34 -5.47 7.47 9.30
CA PRO A 34 -6.47 7.42 10.36
C PRO A 34 -6.36 8.66 11.25
N LYS A 35 -7.50 9.16 11.73
CA LYS A 35 -7.54 10.33 12.61
C LYS A 35 -7.52 9.91 14.08
N ARG A 36 -6.94 10.76 14.94
CA ARG A 36 -6.93 10.51 16.38
C ARG A 36 -8.37 10.49 16.92
N GLY A 37 -8.70 9.46 17.71
CA GLY A 37 -10.02 9.29 18.31
C GLY A 37 -11.05 8.65 17.37
N GLU A 38 -10.65 8.30 16.15
CA GLU A 38 -11.47 7.52 15.24
C GLU A 38 -11.51 6.05 15.68
N ILE A 39 -12.66 5.40 15.54
CA ILE A 39 -12.85 3.99 15.88
C ILE A 39 -12.96 3.21 14.59
N HIS A 40 -12.08 2.23 14.41
CA HIS A 40 -12.07 1.31 13.28
C HIS A 40 -12.23 -0.11 13.76
N ASN A 41 -12.97 -0.91 12.99
CA ASN A 41 -12.95 -2.36 13.16
C ASN A 41 -11.74 -2.90 12.39
N GLY A 42 -11.04 -3.85 12.97
CA GLY A 42 -9.87 -4.45 12.35
C GLY A 42 -9.82 -5.95 12.57
N THR A 43 -8.98 -6.62 11.79
CA THR A 43 -8.78 -8.08 11.87
C THR A 43 -7.41 -8.37 12.43
N ILE A 44 -7.30 -9.28 13.40
CA ILE A 44 -6.03 -9.70 13.96
C ILE A 44 -5.22 -10.42 12.88
N VAL A 45 -4.07 -9.87 12.51
CA VAL A 45 -3.17 -10.50 11.54
C VAL A 45 -2.11 -11.35 12.22
N ASN A 46 -1.66 -10.96 13.41
CA ASN A 46 -0.64 -11.68 14.16
C ASN A 46 -0.71 -11.39 15.67
N ILE A 47 -0.32 -12.39 16.47
CA ILE A 47 -0.23 -12.29 17.93
C ILE A 47 1.20 -12.66 18.34
N SER A 48 1.88 -11.74 19.01
CA SER A 48 3.19 -11.94 19.63
C SER A 48 3.07 -11.84 21.16
N ALA A 49 4.13 -12.18 21.89
CA ALA A 49 4.11 -12.15 23.35
C ALA A 49 3.96 -10.73 23.94
N ASP A 50 4.41 -9.73 23.19
CA ASP A 50 4.49 -8.32 23.58
C ASP A 50 3.44 -7.42 22.90
N GLN A 51 2.92 -7.83 21.74
CA GLN A 51 1.97 -7.04 20.96
C GLN A 51 1.07 -7.88 20.06
N ILE A 52 -0.08 -7.31 19.70
CA ILE A 52 -0.97 -7.81 18.66
C ILE A 52 -0.97 -6.84 17.49
N LEU A 53 -0.92 -7.38 16.27
CA LEU A 53 -1.03 -6.64 15.03
C LEU A 53 -2.45 -6.80 14.48
N ILE A 54 -3.06 -5.69 14.08
CA ILE A 54 -4.44 -5.61 13.61
C ILE A 54 -4.46 -4.87 12.28
N ASP A 55 -4.98 -5.48 11.22
CA ASP A 55 -5.30 -4.78 9.98
C ASP A 55 -6.59 -3.99 10.15
N ILE A 56 -6.51 -2.67 10.00
CA ILE A 56 -7.63 -1.73 10.12
C ILE A 56 -8.11 -1.20 8.76
N GLY A 57 -7.66 -1.78 7.65
CA GLY A 57 -8.04 -1.34 6.29
C GLY A 57 -7.25 -0.12 5.80
N TYR A 58 -6.07 0.13 6.38
CA TYR A 58 -5.18 1.21 6.02
C TYR A 58 -3.85 0.66 5.48
N LYS A 59 -2.99 1.54 4.97
CA LYS A 59 -1.63 1.16 4.53
C LYS A 59 -0.79 0.55 5.67
N SER A 60 -1.10 0.91 6.91
CA SER A 60 -0.38 0.47 8.10
C SER A 60 -1.30 -0.30 9.02
N GLU A 61 -0.75 -1.35 9.63
CA GLU A 61 -1.39 -2.13 10.67
C GLU A 61 -1.41 -1.34 11.98
N GLY A 62 -2.46 -1.52 12.77
CA GLY A 62 -2.53 -1.11 14.16
C GLY A 62 -1.73 -2.06 15.05
N THR A 63 -1.06 -1.51 16.05
CA THR A 63 -0.39 -2.30 17.09
C THR A 63 -1.08 -2.07 18.43
N VAL A 64 -1.29 -3.14 19.17
CA VAL A 64 -1.80 -3.08 20.55
C VAL A 64 -0.78 -3.75 21.45
N SER A 65 -0.23 -2.99 22.39
CA SER A 65 0.79 -3.47 23.31
C SER A 65 0.21 -4.38 24.39
N GLN A 66 1.05 -5.25 24.98
CA GLN A 66 0.66 -6.08 26.12
C GLN A 66 0.11 -5.26 27.30
N HIS A 67 0.63 -4.05 27.52
CA HIS A 67 0.13 -3.14 28.56
C HIS A 67 -1.30 -2.66 28.30
N GLU A 68 -1.72 -2.55 27.04
CA GLU A 68 -3.11 -2.24 26.69
C GLU A 68 -4.00 -3.47 26.81
N LEU A 69 -3.49 -4.64 26.39
CA LEU A 69 -4.23 -5.91 26.47
C LEU A 69 -4.50 -6.33 27.91
N SER A 70 -3.60 -6.05 28.86
CA SER A 70 -3.81 -6.34 30.28
C SER A 70 -4.92 -5.50 30.93
N LYS A 71 -5.41 -4.46 30.25
CA LYS A 71 -6.60 -3.69 30.67
C LYS A 71 -7.90 -4.39 30.28
N LEU A 72 -7.83 -5.31 29.32
CA LEU A 72 -8.92 -6.25 29.04
C LEU A 72 -8.84 -7.40 30.06
N SER A 73 -9.94 -8.11 30.27
CA SER A 73 -9.90 -9.28 31.15
C SER A 73 -8.99 -10.36 30.55
N ASP A 74 -8.21 -11.04 31.40
CA ASP A 74 -7.23 -12.05 30.98
C ASP A 74 -7.84 -13.15 30.10
N SER A 75 -9.14 -13.43 30.30
CA SER A 75 -9.88 -14.45 29.55
C SER A 75 -10.19 -14.09 28.10
N VAL A 76 -10.07 -12.82 27.70
CA VAL A 76 -10.46 -12.35 26.36
C VAL A 76 -9.28 -12.44 25.40
N TRP A 77 -8.17 -11.78 25.71
CA TRP A 77 -7.04 -11.71 24.77
C TRP A 77 -6.30 -13.06 24.65
N GLN A 78 -6.33 -13.91 25.68
CA GLN A 78 -5.77 -15.26 25.61
C GLN A 78 -6.53 -16.20 24.66
N LYS A 79 -7.78 -15.88 24.32
CA LYS A 79 -8.59 -16.67 23.39
C LYS A 79 -8.54 -16.14 21.96
N MET A 80 -7.96 -14.97 21.76
CA MET A 80 -7.85 -14.36 20.44
C MET A 80 -6.88 -15.15 19.56
N LYS A 81 -7.20 -15.22 18.27
CA LYS A 81 -6.33 -15.83 17.26
C LYS A 81 -6.31 -14.98 15.99
N PRO A 82 -5.29 -15.14 15.13
CA PRO A 82 -5.29 -14.54 13.81
C PRO A 82 -6.58 -14.84 13.04
N GLY A 83 -7.16 -13.81 12.43
CA GLY A 83 -8.44 -13.84 11.72
C GLY A 83 -9.66 -13.41 12.55
N ASP A 84 -9.53 -13.20 13.86
CA ASP A 84 -10.60 -12.63 14.68
C ASP A 84 -10.75 -11.11 14.44
N GLN A 85 -11.94 -10.55 14.68
CA GLN A 85 -12.28 -9.12 14.58
C GLN A 85 -12.72 -8.54 15.93
#